data_AF-A0A439DVB8-F1
#
_entry.id   AF-A0A439DVB8-F1
#
_cell.length_a   1.000
_cell.length_b   1.000
_cell.length_c   1.000
_cell.angle_alpha   90.00
_cell.angle_beta   90.00
_cell.angle_gamma   90.00
#
_symmetry.space_group_name_H-M   'P 1'
#
loop_
_entity.id
_entity.type
_entity.pdbx_description
1 polymer ?
#
loop_
_entity_poly.entity_id
_entity_poly.type
_entity_poly.pdbx_seq_one_letter_code
_entity_poly.pdbx_strand_id
1 'polypeptide(L)'
;MLEYTSGVRLLAHLPVERDQPSEGRDLFDLIVMLLAKETRVLVHEGLIRDYRPVNDSLDVMRGQLRLREQYFRRYGALHLLECRFDEYDGDIPENQLLAAALAVARSRVQDPHIRTETQLATHWLEGVCTAPNRNADWYRRRITYGRRNDRYRPAHELAYLVLQGLAFADLFDSSSRRMTTFMLNMNAIFEQFVSQLVEESLADTVFRVDRLRPQHSAVIVDDATDKTYSRIRPDIVIVDTIRSRTIPIDVKYKLYDLKKFSAADIYQLFLYAYALGADAIERIAGLIYPQSSAPQNRG
;
A
#
# COMPACT_ATOMS: atom_id res chain seq x y z
N MET A 1 -5.65 -5.87 -12.06
CA MET A 1 -5.96 -4.93 -10.96
C MET A 1 -4.76 -4.81 -10.03
N LEU A 2 -4.47 -5.82 -9.19
CA LEU A 2 -3.33 -5.78 -8.28
C LEU A 2 -2.02 -5.41 -9.00
N GLU A 3 -1.69 -6.10 -10.10
CA GLU A 3 -0.48 -5.79 -10.87
C GLU A 3 -0.36 -4.32 -11.28
N TYR A 4 -1.47 -3.77 -11.71
CA TYR A 4 -1.54 -2.45 -12.28
C TYR A 4 -1.43 -1.39 -11.18
N THR A 5 -1.98 -1.65 -10.00
CA THR A 5 -1.90 -0.76 -8.82
C THR A 5 -0.56 -0.80 -8.11
N SER A 6 0.09 -1.96 -8.06
CA SER A 6 1.34 -2.17 -7.34
C SER A 6 2.57 -2.14 -8.25
N GLY A 7 2.40 -2.06 -9.58
CA GLY A 7 3.49 -2.22 -10.53
C GLY A 7 4.17 -3.59 -10.48
N VAL A 8 3.56 -4.57 -9.79
CA VAL A 8 4.07 -5.94 -9.68
C VAL A 8 3.56 -6.74 -10.87
N ARG A 9 4.43 -7.39 -11.65
CA ARG A 9 4.00 -8.28 -12.75
C ARG A 9 3.58 -9.67 -12.23
N LEU A 10 2.48 -9.74 -11.46
CA LEU A 10 1.90 -10.99 -10.92
C LEU A 10 1.59 -12.04 -12.02
N LEU A 11 1.01 -11.64 -13.15
CA LEU A 11 0.62 -12.48 -14.29
C LEU A 11 1.83 -13.03 -15.05
N ALA A 12 2.92 -12.27 -15.15
CA ALA A 12 4.16 -12.75 -15.78
C ALA A 12 4.88 -13.83 -14.95
N HIS A 13 4.44 -14.04 -13.71
CA HIS A 13 5.01 -15.01 -12.77
C HIS A 13 4.02 -16.09 -12.34
N LEU A 14 2.77 -16.05 -12.83
CA LEU A 14 1.89 -17.20 -12.79
C LEU A 14 2.48 -18.28 -13.72
N PRO A 15 2.66 -19.52 -13.23
CA PRO A 15 3.07 -20.61 -14.12
C PRO A 15 2.02 -20.76 -15.23
N VAL A 16 2.43 -20.44 -16.47
CA VAL A 16 1.56 -20.52 -17.68
C VAL A 16 1.11 -21.96 -17.93
N GLU A 17 1.81 -22.95 -17.39
CA GLU A 17 1.47 -24.37 -17.49
C GLU A 17 1.72 -25.08 -16.17
N ARG A 18 0.78 -25.01 -15.24
CA ARG A 18 0.44 -26.11 -14.32
C ARG A 18 -1.02 -25.91 -13.94
N ASP A 19 -1.88 -26.79 -14.44
CA ASP A 19 -3.31 -26.98 -14.15
C ASP A 19 -4.08 -25.72 -13.73
N GLN A 20 -5.15 -25.41 -14.48
CA GLN A 20 -6.23 -24.56 -13.97
C GLN A 20 -6.40 -24.83 -12.46
N PRO A 21 -6.29 -23.82 -11.58
CA PRO A 21 -6.27 -24.05 -10.14
C PRO A 21 -7.59 -24.72 -9.75
N SER A 22 -7.56 -26.04 -9.73
CA SER A 22 -8.55 -26.91 -9.15
C SER A 22 -8.50 -26.61 -7.66
N GLU A 23 -9.52 -25.90 -7.19
CA GLU A 23 -9.73 -25.60 -5.77
C GLU A 23 -8.55 -24.86 -5.09
N GLY A 24 -8.59 -23.53 -5.14
CA GLY A 24 -8.15 -22.68 -4.01
C GLY A 24 -6.70 -22.78 -3.59
N ARG A 25 -5.75 -22.34 -4.43
CA ARG A 25 -4.59 -21.64 -3.85
C ARG A 25 -5.13 -20.36 -3.20
N ASP A 26 -5.01 -20.26 -1.88
CA ASP A 26 -5.37 -19.04 -1.16
C ASP A 26 -4.61 -17.86 -1.81
N LEU A 27 -5.33 -16.77 -2.10
CA LEU A 27 -4.75 -15.54 -2.64
C LEU A 27 -3.57 -15.08 -1.78
N PHE A 28 -3.64 -15.35 -0.47
CA PHE A 28 -2.54 -15.12 0.45
C PHE A 28 -1.28 -15.90 0.07
N ASP A 29 -1.39 -17.22 -0.11
CA ASP A 29 -0.27 -18.10 -0.47
C ASP A 29 0.36 -17.66 -1.81
N LEU A 30 -0.45 -17.23 -2.78
CA LEU A 30 0.04 -16.67 -4.04
C LEU A 30 0.88 -15.38 -3.83
N ILE A 31 0.37 -14.43 -3.06
CA ILE A 31 1.08 -13.16 -2.76
C ILE A 31 2.38 -13.44 -2.02
N VAL A 32 2.35 -14.35 -1.04
CA VAL A 32 3.54 -14.69 -0.25
C VAL A 32 4.59 -15.41 -1.09
N MET A 33 4.18 -16.32 -1.97
CA MET A 33 5.10 -16.98 -2.91
C MET A 33 5.82 -15.96 -3.79
N LEU A 34 5.08 -14.99 -4.33
CA LEU A 34 5.67 -13.91 -5.14
C LEU A 34 6.60 -13.02 -4.30
N LEU A 35 6.21 -12.68 -3.06
CA LEU A 35 7.06 -11.90 -2.16
C LEU A 35 8.39 -12.61 -1.88
N ALA A 36 8.34 -13.92 -1.57
CA ALA A 36 9.53 -14.72 -1.32
C ALA A 36 10.44 -14.77 -2.57
N LYS A 37 9.85 -14.91 -3.76
CA LYS A 37 10.57 -14.91 -5.04
C LYS A 37 11.25 -13.57 -5.32
N GLU A 38 10.53 -12.45 -5.21
CA GLU A 38 11.11 -11.11 -5.42
C GLU A 38 12.20 -10.80 -4.39
N THR A 39 12.00 -11.20 -3.13
CA THR A 39 13.03 -11.06 -2.09
C THR A 39 14.28 -11.86 -2.44
N ARG A 40 14.13 -13.09 -2.95
CA ARG A 40 15.27 -13.91 -3.39
C ARG A 40 16.07 -13.26 -4.50
N VAL A 41 15.41 -12.62 -5.47
CA VAL A 41 16.08 -11.85 -6.52
C VAL A 41 16.89 -10.71 -5.90
N LEU A 42 16.30 -9.93 -4.99
CA LEU A 42 17.01 -8.84 -4.30
C LEU A 42 18.21 -9.31 -3.48
N VAL A 43 18.09 -10.46 -2.80
CA VAL A 43 19.20 -11.07 -2.06
C VAL A 43 20.33 -11.48 -3.02
N HIS A 44 20.00 -12.09 -4.16
CA HIS A 44 20.99 -12.50 -5.16
C HIS A 44 21.70 -11.29 -5.81
N GLU A 45 20.97 -10.21 -6.07
CA GLU A 45 21.54 -8.97 -6.61
C GLU A 45 22.22 -8.08 -5.55
N GLY A 46 22.24 -8.52 -4.30
CA GLY A 46 22.81 -7.80 -3.17
C GLY A 46 21.85 -6.78 -2.58
N LEU A 47 21.52 -6.95 -1.30
CA LEU A 47 20.66 -6.00 -0.57
C LEU A 47 21.35 -4.64 -0.39
N ILE A 48 20.56 -3.58 -0.46
CA ILE A 48 21.02 -2.22 -0.22
C ILE A 48 21.45 -2.09 1.24
N ARG A 49 22.56 -1.39 1.45
CA ARG A 49 23.06 -0.97 2.76
C ARG A 49 23.08 0.54 2.81
N ASP A 50 22.79 1.16 3.94
CA ASP A 50 22.92 2.61 4.05
C ASP A 50 23.53 3.01 5.39
N TYR A 51 23.97 4.27 5.47
CA TYR A 51 24.40 4.83 6.73
C TYR A 51 23.20 5.11 7.62
N ARG A 52 23.19 4.50 8.81
CA ARG A 52 22.20 4.80 9.85
C ARG A 52 22.89 5.26 11.13
N PRO A 53 22.31 6.26 11.83
CA PRO A 53 22.85 6.69 13.11
C PRO A 53 22.58 5.62 14.17
N VAL A 54 23.64 5.13 14.79
CA VAL A 54 23.63 4.17 15.90
C VAL A 54 24.08 4.87 17.17
N ASN A 55 23.39 4.56 18.25
CA ASN A 55 23.76 4.97 19.60
C ASN A 55 24.11 3.70 20.39
N ASP A 56 25.36 3.59 20.85
CA ASP A 56 25.83 2.39 21.55
C ASP A 56 26.83 2.72 22.66
N SER A 57 27.00 1.79 23.60
CA SER A 57 27.99 1.83 24.67
C SER A 57 29.22 1.02 24.27
N LEU A 58 30.33 1.70 23.98
CA LEU A 58 31.56 1.07 23.49
C LEU A 58 32.71 1.22 24.48
N ASP A 59 33.62 0.25 24.52
CA ASP A 59 34.88 0.35 25.27
C ASP A 59 35.88 1.32 24.65
N VAL A 60 35.72 1.62 23.35
CA VAL A 60 36.51 2.57 22.59
C VAL A 60 35.66 3.70 22.00
N MET A 61 36.27 4.86 21.80
CA MET A 61 35.59 6.02 21.20
C MET A 61 35.35 5.78 19.70
N ARG A 62 34.09 5.86 19.28
CA ARG A 62 33.67 5.79 17.87
C ARG A 62 32.69 6.93 17.57
N GLY A 63 32.98 7.74 16.56
CA GLY A 63 32.14 8.87 16.19
C GLY A 63 32.11 9.95 17.28
N GLN A 64 30.91 10.36 17.70
CA GLN A 64 30.69 11.44 18.66
C GLN A 64 30.32 10.90 20.04
N LEU A 65 31.03 11.36 21.09
CA LEU A 65 30.65 11.07 22.48
C LEU A 65 29.36 11.80 22.85
N ARG A 66 28.39 11.07 23.37
CA ARG A 66 27.12 11.57 23.89
C ARG A 66 27.30 12.03 25.34
N LEU A 67 27.92 13.21 25.51
CA LEU A 67 28.32 13.76 26.81
C LEU A 67 27.21 13.78 27.86
N ARG A 68 25.98 14.13 27.45
CA ARG A 68 24.83 14.16 28.35
C ARG A 68 24.54 12.76 28.90
N GLU A 69 24.42 11.78 28.03
CA GLU A 69 24.16 10.40 28.40
C GLU A 69 25.32 9.78 29.18
N GLN A 70 26.56 10.09 28.82
CA GLN A 70 27.75 9.67 29.58
C GLN A 70 27.68 10.18 31.02
N TYR A 71 27.39 11.47 31.20
CA TYR A 71 27.29 12.08 32.52
C TYR A 71 26.15 11.47 33.34
N PHE A 72 24.96 11.28 32.75
CA PHE A 72 23.80 10.79 33.51
C PHE A 72 23.78 9.28 33.74
N ARG A 73 24.31 8.47 32.81
CA ARG A 73 24.25 7.00 32.88
C ARG A 73 25.52 6.35 33.40
N ARG A 74 26.67 7.00 33.22
CA ARG A 74 28.00 6.42 33.46
C ARG A 74 28.96 7.41 34.13
N TYR A 75 28.45 8.19 35.08
CA TYR A 75 29.27 9.15 35.84
C TYR A 75 30.47 8.46 36.49
N GLY A 76 31.69 8.95 36.20
CA GLY A 76 32.94 8.41 36.73
C GLY A 76 33.43 7.09 36.10
N ALA A 77 32.63 6.46 35.22
CA ALA A 77 33.03 5.27 34.48
C ALA A 77 33.54 5.64 33.08
N LEU A 78 34.83 5.40 32.82
CA LEU A 78 35.48 5.68 31.52
C LEU A 78 35.79 4.42 30.69
N HIS A 79 35.49 3.23 31.23
CA HIS A 79 35.68 1.95 30.54
C HIS A 79 34.58 1.66 29.50
N LEU A 80 33.47 2.42 29.53
CA LEU A 80 32.36 2.34 28.59
C LEU A 80 31.87 3.76 28.26
N LEU A 81 31.85 4.06 26.96
CA LEU A 81 31.58 5.36 26.38
C LEU A 81 30.27 5.32 25.59
N GLU A 82 29.33 6.18 25.95
CA GLU A 82 28.08 6.38 25.21
C GLU A 82 28.38 7.13 23.90
N CYS A 83 28.44 6.41 22.78
CA CYS A 83 28.82 6.94 21.48
C CYS A 83 27.63 7.05 20.52
N ARG A 84 27.69 8.02 19.61
CA ARG A 84 26.83 8.13 18.43
C ARG A 84 27.71 8.10 17.19
N PHE A 85 27.45 7.17 16.28
CA PHE A 85 28.20 7.02 15.03
C PHE A 85 27.28 6.51 13.93
N ASP A 86 27.71 6.62 12.68
CA ASP A 86 26.96 6.07 11.55
C ASP A 86 27.51 4.68 11.20
N GLU A 87 26.63 3.69 11.19
CA GLU A 87 26.93 2.32 10.77
C GLU A 87 26.45 2.13 9.32
N TYR A 88 27.30 1.57 8.46
CA TYR A 88 26.93 1.27 7.08
C TYR A 88 26.49 -0.19 6.98
N ASP A 89 25.21 -0.47 7.19
CA ASP A 89 24.67 -1.83 7.22
C ASP A 89 23.34 -1.94 6.48
N GLY A 90 22.78 -3.15 6.43
CA GLY A 90 21.50 -3.42 5.77
C GLY A 90 20.29 -3.21 6.67
N ASP A 91 20.46 -2.70 7.90
CA ASP A 91 19.37 -2.51 8.86
C ASP A 91 18.63 -1.19 8.60
N ILE A 92 18.10 -1.10 7.38
CA ILE A 92 17.43 0.05 6.80
C ILE A 92 15.95 -0.26 6.51
N PRO A 93 15.07 0.76 6.42
CA PRO A 93 13.63 0.56 6.24
C PRO A 93 13.25 -0.33 5.04
N GLU A 94 14.00 -0.29 3.94
CA GLU A 94 13.77 -1.10 2.74
C GLU A 94 13.87 -2.60 3.05
N ASN A 95 14.95 -3.04 3.67
CA ASN A 95 15.13 -4.45 4.02
C ASN A 95 14.22 -4.86 5.19
N GLN A 96 14.03 -3.97 6.17
CA GLN A 96 13.16 -4.19 7.32
C GLN A 96 11.69 -4.43 6.91
N LEU A 97 11.20 -3.74 5.88
CA LEU A 97 9.84 -3.97 5.36
C LEU A 97 9.66 -5.40 4.86
N LEU A 98 10.61 -5.91 4.07
CA LEU A 98 10.60 -7.29 3.58
C LEU A 98 10.66 -8.28 4.74
N ALA A 99 11.54 -8.02 5.73
CA ALA A 99 11.70 -8.86 6.90
C ALA A 99 10.41 -8.91 7.73
N ALA A 100 9.76 -7.76 7.93
CA ALA A 100 8.50 -7.65 8.64
C ALA A 100 7.40 -8.48 7.96
N ALA A 101 7.24 -8.33 6.63
CA ALA A 101 6.19 -9.03 5.89
C ALA A 101 6.42 -10.54 5.85
N LEU A 102 7.64 -10.99 5.56
CA LEU A 102 7.97 -12.42 5.50
C LEU A 102 7.86 -13.11 6.86
N ALA A 103 8.32 -12.45 7.94
CA ALA A 103 8.20 -13.00 9.30
C ALA A 103 6.73 -13.21 9.71
N VAL A 104 5.85 -12.29 9.31
CA VAL A 104 4.41 -12.38 9.59
C VAL A 104 3.72 -13.40 8.69
N ALA A 105 4.17 -13.53 7.44
CA ALA A 105 3.64 -14.50 6.49
C ALA A 105 4.01 -15.94 6.84
N ARG A 106 5.24 -16.19 7.31
CA ARG A 106 5.76 -17.52 7.65
C ARG A 106 4.81 -18.33 8.56
N SER A 107 4.17 -17.68 9.52
CA SER A 107 3.27 -18.35 10.47
C SER A 107 1.85 -18.61 9.93
N ARG A 108 1.55 -18.17 8.71
CA ARG A 108 0.19 -18.13 8.16
C ARG A 108 0.03 -18.88 6.84
N VAL A 109 1.10 -19.07 6.09
CA VAL A 109 1.10 -19.87 4.86
C VAL A 109 0.66 -21.30 5.16
N GLN A 110 -0.18 -21.89 4.32
CA GLN A 110 -0.64 -23.27 4.47
C GLN A 110 0.15 -24.23 3.60
N ASP A 111 0.49 -23.82 2.37
CA ASP A 111 1.30 -24.63 1.46
C ASP A 111 2.73 -24.90 2.01
N PRO A 112 3.15 -26.17 2.17
CA PRO A 112 4.48 -26.51 2.70
C PRO A 112 5.66 -26.03 1.84
N HIS A 113 5.50 -25.98 0.52
CA HIS A 113 6.55 -25.54 -0.39
C HIS A 113 6.74 -24.02 -0.27
N ILE A 114 5.64 -23.26 -0.27
CA ILE A 114 5.67 -21.80 -0.09
C ILE A 114 6.21 -21.45 1.30
N ARG A 115 5.84 -22.22 2.34
CA ARG A 115 6.38 -22.05 3.69
C ARG A 115 7.89 -22.18 3.73
N THR A 116 8.45 -23.16 3.00
CA THR A 116 9.89 -23.40 2.93
C THR A 116 10.62 -22.25 2.24
N GLU A 117 10.13 -21.80 1.08
CA GLU A 117 10.71 -20.63 0.38
C GLU A 117 10.60 -19.35 1.22
N THR A 118 9.47 -19.15 1.89
CA THR A 118 9.26 -18.01 2.81
C THR A 118 10.25 -18.05 3.98
N GLN A 119 10.47 -19.23 4.56
CA GLN A 119 11.42 -19.41 5.66
C GLN A 119 12.85 -19.13 5.22
N LEU A 120 13.25 -19.59 4.04
CA LEU A 120 14.56 -19.31 3.48
C LEU A 120 14.76 -17.81 3.25
N ALA A 121 13.77 -17.14 2.65
CA ALA A 121 13.79 -15.69 2.44
C ALA A 121 13.84 -14.91 3.77
N THR A 122 13.10 -15.37 4.78
CA THR A 122 13.15 -14.80 6.13
C THR A 122 14.55 -14.91 6.73
N HIS A 123 15.18 -16.08 6.62
CA HIS A 123 16.51 -16.32 7.19
C HIS A 123 17.60 -15.43 6.57
N TRP A 124 17.55 -15.18 5.26
CA TRP A 124 18.47 -14.24 4.61
C TRP A 124 18.35 -12.82 5.17
N LEU A 125 17.13 -12.37 5.51
CA LEU A 125 16.91 -11.03 6.04
C LEU A 125 17.19 -10.91 7.54
N GLU A 126 17.00 -11.98 8.31
CA GLU A 126 17.36 -12.03 9.75
C GLU A 126 18.86 -11.78 9.97
N GLY A 127 19.71 -12.20 9.03
CA GLY A 127 21.15 -11.90 9.07
C GLY A 127 21.53 -10.46 8.68
N VAL A 128 20.57 -9.65 8.23
CA VAL A 128 20.82 -8.34 7.61
C VAL A 128 20.16 -7.20 8.39
N CYS A 129 18.95 -7.40 8.89
CA CYS A 129 18.15 -6.37 9.53
C CYS A 129 17.17 -6.93 10.55
N THR A 130 16.69 -6.09 11.46
CA THR A 130 15.60 -6.43 12.38
C THR A 130 14.43 -5.48 12.19
N ALA A 131 13.27 -6.01 11.83
CA ALA A 131 12.07 -5.20 11.65
C ALA A 131 11.56 -4.64 13.00
N PRO A 132 11.51 -3.30 13.19
CA PRO A 132 11.13 -2.71 14.47
C PRO A 132 9.62 -2.84 14.77
N ASN A 133 8.80 -2.99 13.75
CA ASN A 133 7.35 -3.21 13.88
C ASN A 133 6.77 -3.77 12.57
N ARG A 134 5.47 -4.10 12.60
CA ARG A 134 4.70 -4.68 11.48
C ARG A 134 3.77 -3.67 10.79
N ASN A 135 3.90 -2.37 11.10
CA ASN A 135 3.01 -1.34 10.58
C ASN A 135 3.48 -0.87 9.20
N ALA A 136 2.73 -1.22 8.15
CA ALA A 136 3.02 -0.81 6.77
C ALA A 136 3.20 0.72 6.61
N ASP A 137 2.40 1.54 7.29
CA ASP A 137 2.47 2.99 7.18
C ASP A 137 3.74 3.58 7.82
N TRP A 138 4.34 2.87 8.78
CA TRP A 138 5.62 3.26 9.36
C TRP A 138 6.73 3.24 8.29
N TYR A 139 6.73 2.21 7.44
CA TYR A 139 7.67 2.05 6.33
C TYR A 139 7.36 3.00 5.17
N ARG A 140 6.07 3.15 4.78
CA ARG A 140 5.68 4.07 3.69
C ARG A 140 6.14 5.51 3.89
N ARG A 141 6.17 5.98 5.15
CA ARG A 141 6.66 7.33 5.49
C ARG A 141 8.18 7.48 5.44
N ARG A 142 8.93 6.38 5.37
CA ARG A 142 10.40 6.35 5.45
C ARG A 142 11.07 5.95 4.15
N ILE A 143 10.41 5.11 3.36
CA ILE A 143 10.93 4.64 2.08
C ILE A 143 10.54 5.64 1.01
N THR A 144 11.53 6.27 0.40
CA THR A 144 11.36 7.11 -0.80
C THR A 144 12.05 6.43 -1.96
N TYR A 145 11.34 6.20 -3.06
CA TYR A 145 11.89 5.54 -4.22
C TYR A 145 12.75 6.49 -5.06
N GLY A 146 13.93 6.00 -5.45
CA GLY A 146 14.84 6.63 -6.39
C GLY A 146 15.66 5.57 -7.12
N ARG A 147 16.62 5.98 -7.95
CA ARG A 147 17.40 5.07 -8.81
C ARG A 147 18.03 3.89 -8.07
N ARG A 148 18.37 4.07 -6.79
CA ARG A 148 19.05 3.07 -5.95
C ARG A 148 18.13 1.93 -5.50
N ASN A 149 16.89 2.24 -5.12
CA ASN A 149 15.95 1.30 -4.50
C ASN A 149 14.70 1.04 -5.36
N ASP A 150 14.64 1.56 -6.59
CA ASP A 150 13.48 1.32 -7.47
C ASP A 150 13.25 -0.17 -7.76
N ARG A 151 14.32 -0.96 -7.86
CA ARG A 151 14.23 -2.43 -8.01
C ARG A 151 13.52 -3.14 -6.84
N TYR A 152 13.42 -2.51 -5.66
CA TYR A 152 12.70 -3.07 -4.52
C TYR A 152 11.19 -2.91 -4.62
N ARG A 153 10.70 -2.02 -5.50
CA ARG A 153 9.28 -1.66 -5.58
C ARG A 153 8.36 -2.88 -5.70
N PRO A 154 8.63 -3.89 -6.56
CA PRO A 154 7.76 -5.05 -6.64
C PRO A 154 7.66 -5.82 -5.31
N ALA A 155 8.80 -6.07 -4.67
CA ALA A 155 8.86 -6.75 -3.37
C ALA A 155 8.18 -5.94 -2.26
N HIS A 156 8.41 -4.62 -2.21
CA HIS A 156 7.80 -3.74 -1.22
C HIS A 156 6.29 -3.68 -1.34
N GLU A 157 5.74 -3.64 -2.55
CA GLU A 157 4.29 -3.58 -2.72
C GLU A 157 3.61 -4.89 -2.30
N LEU A 158 4.24 -6.03 -2.60
CA LEU A 158 3.81 -7.33 -2.07
C LEU A 158 3.89 -7.36 -0.54
N ALA A 159 4.97 -6.84 0.04
CA ALA A 159 5.14 -6.74 1.48
C ALA A 159 4.05 -5.85 2.13
N TYR A 160 3.70 -4.73 1.51
CA TYR A 160 2.59 -3.88 1.95
C TYR A 160 1.26 -4.61 1.92
N LEU A 161 0.95 -5.34 0.84
CA LEU A 161 -0.28 -6.14 0.74
C LEU A 161 -0.38 -7.19 1.85
N VAL A 162 0.72 -7.89 2.14
CA VAL A 162 0.79 -8.88 3.23
C VAL A 162 0.52 -8.22 4.58
N LEU A 163 1.25 -7.15 4.92
CA LEU A 163 1.11 -6.49 6.22
C LEU A 163 -0.28 -5.86 6.41
N GLN A 164 -0.82 -5.23 5.37
CA GLN A 164 -2.13 -4.59 5.42
C GLN A 164 -3.26 -5.61 5.44
N GLY A 165 -3.19 -6.66 4.63
CA GLY A 165 -4.27 -7.64 4.55
C GLY A 165 -4.41 -8.48 5.81
N LEU A 166 -3.29 -8.73 6.51
CA LEU A 166 -3.30 -9.38 7.81
C LEU A 166 -3.73 -8.44 8.95
N ALA A 167 -3.27 -7.19 8.93
CA ALA A 167 -3.74 -6.20 9.90
C ALA A 167 -5.26 -5.95 9.78
N PHE A 168 -5.79 -5.93 8.55
CA PHE A 168 -7.23 -5.79 8.34
C PHE A 168 -7.99 -6.99 8.91
N ALA A 169 -7.54 -8.22 8.64
CA ALA A 169 -8.18 -9.40 9.21
C ALA A 169 -8.16 -9.42 10.76
N ASP A 170 -7.05 -9.02 11.38
CA ASP A 170 -6.92 -8.93 12.84
C ASP A 170 -7.94 -7.91 13.45
N LEU A 171 -8.42 -6.92 12.69
CA LEU A 171 -9.46 -5.98 13.16
C LEU A 171 -10.88 -6.58 13.15
N PHE A 172 -11.14 -7.58 12.31
CA PHE A 172 -12.46 -8.20 12.16
C PHE A 172 -12.60 -9.53 12.91
N ASP A 173 -11.51 -10.13 13.39
CA ASP A 173 -11.55 -11.34 14.22
C ASP A 173 -11.78 -10.99 15.70
N SER A 174 -13.05 -10.89 16.09
CA SER A 174 -13.47 -10.71 17.49
C SER A 174 -13.70 -12.03 18.23
N SER A 175 -13.29 -13.17 17.67
CA SER A 175 -13.63 -14.50 18.18
C SER A 175 -12.39 -15.29 18.62
N SER A 176 -12.48 -16.04 19.72
CA SER A 176 -11.35 -16.76 20.33
C SER A 176 -10.81 -17.94 19.51
N ARG A 177 -11.29 -18.15 18.28
CA ARG A 177 -10.74 -19.09 17.31
C ARG A 177 -10.01 -18.28 16.27
N ARG A 178 -8.68 -18.24 16.39
CA ARG A 178 -7.73 -17.71 15.40
C ARG A 178 -7.91 -18.42 14.06
N MET A 179 -8.94 -18.05 13.30
CA MET A 179 -9.04 -18.36 11.89
C MET A 179 -8.23 -17.30 11.17
N THR A 180 -7.00 -17.66 10.84
CA THR A 180 -6.08 -16.83 10.07
C THR A 180 -6.71 -16.49 8.72
N THR A 181 -7.42 -15.38 8.66
CA THR A 181 -8.04 -14.89 7.43
C THR A 181 -7.11 -13.85 6.83
N PHE A 182 -6.94 -13.86 5.51
CA PHE A 182 -6.29 -12.77 4.79
C PHE A 182 -7.37 -11.99 4.06
N MET A 183 -7.44 -10.68 4.31
CA MET A 183 -8.51 -9.84 3.76
C MET A 183 -7.91 -8.63 3.07
N LEU A 184 -8.23 -8.46 1.79
CA LEU A 184 -7.88 -7.26 1.06
C LEU A 184 -9.05 -6.28 1.05
N ASN A 185 -8.76 -4.99 1.26
CA ASN A 185 -9.74 -3.94 1.02
C ASN A 185 -9.89 -3.74 -0.50
N MET A 186 -10.77 -4.55 -1.11
CA MET A 186 -11.01 -4.52 -2.55
C MET A 186 -11.57 -3.19 -3.06
N ASN A 187 -12.28 -2.43 -2.21
CA ASN A 187 -12.73 -1.09 -2.59
C ASN A 187 -11.53 -0.18 -2.86
N ALA A 188 -10.57 -0.12 -1.92
CA ALA A 188 -9.38 0.72 -2.05
C ALA A 188 -8.48 0.28 -3.22
N ILE A 189 -8.28 -1.04 -3.39
CA ILE A 189 -7.47 -1.56 -4.50
C ILE A 189 -8.13 -1.22 -5.85
N PHE A 190 -9.46 -1.37 -5.95
CA PHE A 190 -10.17 -1.05 -7.18
C PHE A 190 -10.17 0.45 -7.48
N GLU A 191 -10.34 1.29 -6.48
CA GLU A 191 -10.24 2.75 -6.59
C GLU A 191 -8.88 3.18 -7.14
N GLN A 192 -7.79 2.66 -6.55
CA GLN A 192 -6.44 2.95 -7.01
C GLN A 192 -6.22 2.48 -8.45
N PHE A 193 -6.74 1.29 -8.79
CA PHE A 193 -6.64 0.72 -10.13
C PHE A 193 -7.31 1.59 -11.17
N VAL A 194 -8.58 1.93 -10.94
CA VAL A 194 -9.36 2.76 -11.85
C VAL A 194 -8.75 4.15 -11.95
N SER A 195 -8.29 4.73 -10.85
CA SER A 195 -7.67 6.05 -10.85
C SER A 195 -6.44 6.11 -11.76
N GLN A 196 -5.58 5.10 -11.68
CA GLN A 196 -4.42 5.02 -12.55
C GLN A 196 -4.82 4.73 -14.00
N LEU A 197 -5.81 3.86 -14.22
CA LEU A 197 -6.27 3.51 -15.57
C LEU A 197 -6.84 4.72 -16.29
N VAL A 198 -7.65 5.51 -15.59
CA VAL A 198 -8.26 6.73 -16.12
C VAL A 198 -7.18 7.77 -16.39
N GLU A 199 -6.18 7.92 -15.51
CA GLU A 199 -5.08 8.87 -15.71
C GLU A 199 -4.23 8.51 -16.94
N GLU A 200 -3.83 7.25 -17.08
CA GLU A 200 -3.07 6.78 -18.25
C GLU A 200 -3.89 6.89 -19.54
N SER A 201 -5.19 6.54 -19.50
CA SER A 201 -6.07 6.61 -20.67
C SER A 201 -6.33 8.04 -21.15
N LEU A 202 -6.15 9.03 -20.29
CA LEU A 202 -6.42 10.45 -20.58
C LEU A 202 -5.14 11.27 -20.78
N ALA A 203 -3.95 10.68 -20.60
CA ALA A 203 -2.66 11.40 -20.61
C ALA A 203 -2.42 12.24 -21.87
N ASP A 204 -2.85 11.74 -23.04
CA ASP A 204 -2.69 12.41 -24.34
C ASP A 204 -3.94 13.20 -24.79
N THR A 205 -4.84 13.52 -23.86
CA THR A 205 -6.10 14.22 -24.15
C THR A 205 -6.16 15.60 -23.49
N VAL A 206 -7.24 16.33 -23.77
CA VAL A 206 -7.54 17.63 -23.13
C VAL A 206 -8.04 17.49 -21.68
N PHE A 207 -8.26 16.25 -21.23
CA PHE A 207 -8.76 15.95 -19.90
C PHE A 207 -7.60 15.69 -18.95
N ARG A 208 -7.64 16.34 -17.79
CA ARG A 208 -6.68 16.12 -16.71
C ARG A 208 -7.36 15.41 -15.55
N VAL A 209 -6.77 14.32 -15.09
CA VAL A 209 -7.19 13.69 -13.84
C VAL A 209 -6.55 14.45 -12.68
N ASP A 210 -7.38 14.96 -11.76
CA ASP A 210 -6.88 15.54 -10.52
C ASP A 210 -7.27 14.66 -9.34
N ARG A 211 -6.28 13.96 -8.79
CA ARG A 211 -6.47 13.10 -7.63
C ARG A 211 -6.58 13.98 -6.39
N LEU A 212 -7.73 13.92 -5.71
CA LEU A 212 -7.81 14.12 -4.26
C LEU A 212 -7.04 15.37 -3.74
N ARG A 213 -7.10 16.54 -4.39
CA ARG A 213 -6.62 17.80 -3.79
C ARG A 213 -7.70 18.42 -2.89
N PRO A 214 -7.34 19.07 -1.75
CA PRO A 214 -8.31 19.72 -0.87
C PRO A 214 -9.23 20.72 -1.60
N GLN A 215 -8.72 21.36 -2.66
CA GLN A 215 -9.43 22.30 -3.51
C GLN A 215 -10.62 21.69 -4.28
N HIS A 216 -10.73 20.36 -4.35
CA HIS A 216 -11.85 19.65 -5.00
C HIS A 216 -12.75 18.93 -4.00
N SER A 217 -12.70 19.34 -2.72
CA SER A 217 -13.68 18.92 -1.73
C SER A 217 -14.73 20.01 -1.53
N ALA A 218 -16.00 19.63 -1.48
CA ALA A 218 -17.07 20.53 -1.07
C ALA A 218 -17.29 20.41 0.44
N VAL A 219 -17.43 21.54 1.13
CA VAL A 219 -17.62 21.58 2.58
C VAL A 219 -19.11 21.72 2.87
N ILE A 220 -19.65 20.78 3.66
CA ILE A 220 -20.94 20.95 4.32
C ILE A 220 -20.68 21.68 5.63
N VAL A 221 -21.38 22.79 5.85
CA VAL A 221 -21.26 23.61 7.05
C VAL A 221 -22.51 23.40 7.92
N ASP A 222 -22.32 23.34 9.23
CA ASP A 222 -23.39 23.38 10.20
C ASP A 222 -23.86 24.84 10.35
N ASP A 223 -25.11 25.11 9.97
CA ASP A 223 -25.68 26.47 9.93
C ASP A 223 -25.73 27.15 11.31
N ALA A 224 -25.85 26.37 12.40
CA ALA A 224 -25.95 26.91 13.75
C ALA A 224 -24.59 27.30 14.33
N THR A 225 -23.51 26.64 13.90
CA THR A 225 -22.16 26.83 14.47
C THR A 225 -21.16 27.43 13.49
N ASP A 226 -21.52 27.55 12.21
CA ASP A 226 -20.66 27.91 11.07
C ASP A 226 -19.40 27.04 10.96
N LYS A 227 -19.42 25.86 11.58
CA LYS A 227 -18.31 24.90 11.56
C LYS A 227 -18.48 23.92 10.42
N THR A 228 -17.36 23.44 9.88
CA THR A 228 -17.36 22.32 8.94
C THR A 228 -18.02 21.10 9.60
N TYR A 229 -19.18 20.70 9.09
CA TYR A 229 -19.88 19.49 9.48
C TYR A 229 -19.24 18.27 8.81
N SER A 230 -19.04 18.34 7.49
CA SER A 230 -18.47 17.26 6.70
C SER A 230 -17.81 17.77 5.42
N ARG A 231 -16.98 16.92 4.80
CA ARG A 231 -16.40 17.18 3.48
C ARG A 231 -16.81 16.07 2.52
N ILE A 232 -17.25 16.49 1.35
CA ILE A 232 -17.63 15.63 0.24
C ILE A 232 -16.43 15.55 -0.70
N ARG A 233 -15.94 14.35 -1.00
CA ARG A 233 -14.75 14.14 -1.83
C ARG A 233 -14.95 12.93 -2.75
N PRO A 234 -15.11 13.16 -4.07
CA PRO A 234 -15.10 12.08 -5.06
C PRO A 234 -13.74 11.38 -5.08
N ASP A 235 -13.74 10.13 -5.55
CA ASP A 235 -12.52 9.34 -5.70
C ASP A 235 -11.64 9.90 -6.83
N ILE A 236 -12.28 10.29 -7.95
CA ILE A 236 -11.62 10.86 -9.13
C ILE A 236 -12.33 12.16 -9.52
N VAL A 237 -11.55 13.16 -9.94
CA VAL A 237 -12.09 14.37 -10.57
C VAL A 237 -11.42 14.56 -11.92
N ILE A 238 -12.20 14.53 -13.00
CA ILE A 238 -11.72 14.83 -14.35
C ILE A 238 -11.99 16.30 -14.64
N VAL A 239 -10.97 17.01 -15.16
CA VAL A 239 -11.07 18.41 -15.56
C VAL A 239 -10.89 18.52 -17.07
N ASP A 240 -11.90 19.00 -17.78
CA ASP A 240 -11.80 19.44 -19.17
C ASP A 240 -11.08 20.79 -19.18
N THR A 241 -9.82 20.80 -19.64
CA THR A 241 -8.98 22.00 -19.62
C THR A 241 -9.42 23.06 -20.62
N ILE A 242 -10.18 22.70 -21.65
CA ILE A 242 -10.68 23.63 -22.67
C ILE A 242 -11.97 24.29 -22.17
N ARG A 243 -12.92 23.48 -21.71
CA ARG A 243 -14.23 23.99 -21.27
C ARG A 243 -14.26 24.44 -19.81
N SER A 244 -13.16 24.27 -19.08
CA SER A 244 -13.08 24.51 -17.63
C SER A 244 -14.21 23.80 -16.87
N ARG A 245 -14.55 22.58 -17.30
CA ARG A 245 -15.60 21.75 -16.69
C ARG A 245 -14.97 20.70 -15.79
N THR A 246 -15.63 20.45 -14.66
CA THR A 246 -15.22 19.46 -13.67
C THR A 246 -16.24 18.34 -13.61
N ILE A 247 -15.79 17.10 -13.73
CA ILE A 247 -16.61 15.89 -13.70
C ILE A 247 -16.14 15.04 -12.51
N PRO A 248 -16.86 15.08 -11.38
CA PRO A 248 -16.59 14.18 -10.26
C PRO A 248 -17.00 12.75 -10.64
N ILE A 249 -16.16 11.80 -10.27
CA ILE A 249 -16.35 10.38 -10.52
C ILE A 249 -16.16 9.62 -9.21
N ASP A 250 -17.12 8.76 -8.91
CA ASP A 250 -17.06 7.81 -7.80
C ASP A 250 -16.72 6.42 -8.33
N VAL A 251 -15.88 5.68 -7.62
CA VAL A 251 -15.44 4.34 -7.99
C VAL A 251 -15.95 3.34 -6.96
N LYS A 252 -16.74 2.36 -7.41
CA LYS A 252 -17.32 1.35 -6.52
C LYS A 252 -16.98 -0.06 -6.96
N TYR A 253 -16.38 -0.84 -6.06
CA TYR A 253 -16.21 -2.28 -6.26
C TYR A 253 -17.51 -3.04 -5.93
N LYS A 254 -18.53 -2.87 -6.78
CA LYS A 254 -19.85 -3.49 -6.65
C LYS A 254 -20.32 -4.00 -8.01
N LEU A 255 -20.82 -5.23 -8.06
CA LEU A 255 -21.36 -5.87 -9.27
C LEU A 255 -22.74 -5.30 -9.64
N TYR A 256 -22.78 -4.04 -10.06
CA TYR A 256 -24.02 -3.35 -10.48
C TYR A 256 -24.58 -3.81 -11.83
N ASP A 257 -23.87 -4.69 -12.50
CA ASP A 257 -24.38 -5.48 -13.61
C ASP A 257 -25.36 -6.58 -13.15
N LEU A 258 -25.20 -7.09 -11.93
CA LEU A 258 -26.04 -8.13 -11.35
C LEU A 258 -27.10 -7.60 -10.39
N LYS A 259 -26.97 -6.35 -9.93
CA LYS A 259 -27.91 -5.73 -8.97
C LYS A 259 -28.12 -4.25 -9.26
N LYS A 260 -29.26 -3.71 -8.82
CA LYS A 260 -29.56 -2.28 -8.95
C LYS A 260 -28.58 -1.42 -8.15
N PHE A 261 -28.33 -0.20 -8.63
CA PHE A 261 -27.63 0.83 -7.86
C PHE A 261 -28.33 1.08 -6.53
N SER A 262 -27.55 1.24 -5.46
CA SER A 262 -28.13 1.57 -4.16
C SER A 262 -28.54 3.03 -4.11
N ALA A 263 -29.61 3.35 -3.36
CA ALA A 263 -30.04 4.74 -3.16
C ALA A 263 -28.92 5.62 -2.58
N ALA A 264 -28.08 5.05 -1.70
CA ALA A 264 -26.95 5.77 -1.12
C ALA A 264 -25.94 6.22 -2.18
N ASP A 265 -25.58 5.36 -3.15
CA ASP A 265 -24.64 5.76 -4.21
C ASP A 265 -25.28 6.75 -5.19
N ILE A 266 -26.57 6.62 -5.47
CA ILE A 266 -27.31 7.59 -6.30
C ILE A 266 -27.30 8.98 -5.62
N TYR A 267 -27.59 9.04 -4.32
CA TYR A 267 -27.55 10.29 -3.57
C TYR A 267 -26.14 10.87 -3.47
N GLN A 268 -25.13 10.02 -3.34
CA GLN A 268 -23.74 10.43 -3.35
C GLN A 268 -23.35 11.07 -4.69
N LEU A 269 -23.72 10.44 -5.81
CA LEU A 269 -23.48 10.97 -7.16
C LEU A 269 -24.23 12.28 -7.41
N PHE A 270 -25.50 12.36 -6.98
CA PHE A 270 -26.27 13.61 -7.07
C PHE A 270 -25.58 14.74 -6.30
N LEU A 271 -25.14 14.44 -5.07
CA LEU A 271 -24.44 15.41 -4.23
C LEU A 271 -23.13 15.87 -4.87
N TYR A 272 -22.36 14.97 -5.47
CA TYR A 272 -21.15 15.32 -6.23
C TYR A 272 -21.46 16.20 -7.43
N ALA A 273 -22.43 15.82 -8.26
CA ALA A 273 -22.84 16.63 -9.41
C ALA A 273 -23.28 18.03 -8.96
N TYR A 274 -24.08 18.11 -7.90
CA TYR A 274 -24.59 19.35 -7.34
C TYR A 274 -23.49 20.27 -6.79
N ALA A 275 -22.57 19.69 -5.99
CA ALA A 275 -21.60 20.46 -5.23
C ALA A 275 -20.32 20.80 -6.01
N LEU A 276 -19.95 19.98 -7.00
CA LEU A 276 -18.68 20.10 -7.73
C LEU A 276 -18.85 20.30 -9.25
N GLY A 277 -20.07 20.14 -9.78
CA GLY A 277 -20.38 20.44 -11.17
C GLY A 277 -20.19 21.94 -11.45
N ALA A 278 -19.25 22.27 -12.33
CA ALA A 278 -18.89 23.65 -12.66
C ALA A 278 -19.97 24.38 -13.49
N ASP A 279 -20.82 23.63 -14.20
CA ASP A 279 -21.89 24.17 -15.03
C ASP A 279 -23.20 24.19 -14.25
N ALA A 280 -23.85 25.34 -14.15
CA ALA A 280 -25.13 25.48 -13.44
C ALA A 280 -26.30 24.79 -14.17
N ILE A 281 -26.15 24.51 -15.46
CA ILE A 281 -27.19 23.96 -16.33
C ILE A 281 -26.94 22.47 -16.59
N GLU A 282 -25.68 22.05 -16.76
CA GLU A 282 -25.31 20.65 -17.05
C GLU A 282 -24.39 20.05 -15.97
N ARG A 283 -24.98 19.77 -14.79
CA ARG A 283 -24.25 19.09 -13.71
C ARG A 283 -24.18 17.60 -13.95
N ILE A 284 -22.97 17.08 -14.13
CA ILE A 284 -22.72 15.67 -14.43
C ILE A 284 -21.81 15.09 -13.35
N ALA A 285 -22.10 13.86 -12.91
CA ALA A 285 -21.20 13.02 -12.14
C ALA A 285 -21.17 11.62 -12.76
N GLY A 286 -20.03 10.95 -12.64
CA GLY A 286 -19.82 9.60 -13.16
C GLY A 286 -19.69 8.55 -12.06
N LEU A 287 -19.99 7.30 -12.40
CA LEU A 287 -19.73 6.14 -11.56
C LEU A 287 -18.97 5.09 -12.37
N ILE A 288 -17.85 4.62 -11.84
CA ILE A 288 -17.10 3.50 -12.43
C ILE A 288 -17.21 2.29 -11.50
N TYR A 289 -17.59 1.14 -12.07
CA TYR A 289 -17.76 -0.13 -11.33
C TYR A 289 -17.36 -1.33 -12.19
N PRO A 290 -16.97 -2.46 -11.58
CA PRO A 290 -16.58 -3.65 -12.33
C PRO A 290 -17.81 -4.39 -12.88
N GLN A 291 -17.66 -5.00 -14.04
CA GLN A 291 -18.67 -5.86 -14.67
C GLN A 291 -18.14 -7.30 -14.76
N SER A 292 -18.98 -8.28 -14.42
CA SER A 292 -18.63 -9.71 -14.37
C SER A 292 -18.69 -10.41 -15.74
N SER A 293 -19.34 -9.78 -16.73
CA SER A 293 -19.51 -10.31 -18.09
C SER A 293 -19.21 -9.23 -19.13
N ALA A 294 -18.51 -9.58 -20.20
CA ALA A 294 -18.26 -8.64 -21.30
C ALA A 294 -19.62 -8.18 -21.89
N PRO A 295 -19.78 -6.88 -22.23
CA PRO A 295 -21.02 -6.41 -22.83
C PRO A 295 -21.28 -7.19 -24.11
N GLN A 296 -22.40 -7.93 -24.16
CA GLN A 296 -22.91 -8.42 -25.43
C GLN A 296 -23.24 -7.17 -26.25
N ASN A 297 -22.49 -6.93 -27.33
CA ASN A 297 -22.82 -5.89 -28.29
C ASN A 297 -24.27 -6.07 -28.71
N ARG A 298 -25.16 -5.19 -28.24
CA ARG A 298 -26.48 -5.04 -28.81
C ARG A 298 -26.27 -4.32 -30.13
N GLY A 299 -26.18 -5.11 -31.20
CA GLY A 299 -26.25 -4.64 -32.58
C GLY A 299 -27.62 -4.08 -32.92
#